data_AF-A0A0A1UAM6-F1
#
_entry.id   AF-A0A0A1UAM6-F1
#
_cell.length_a   1.000
_cell.length_b   1.000
_cell.length_c   1.000
_cell.angle_alpha   90.00
_cell.angle_beta   90.00
_cell.angle_gamma   90.00
#
_symmetry.space_group_name_H-M   'P 1'
#
loop_
_entity.id
_entity.type
_entity.pdbx_description
1 polymer ?
#
loop_
_entity_poly.entity_id
_entity_poly.type
_entity_poly.pdbx_seq_one_letter_code
_entity_poly.pdbx_strand_id
1 'polypeptide(L)'
;MDPEQHEIRFTCYCTLCKKSQFFSVANPKMKTTRLSILILRSLHCLNPQKDFFSLKTDIYNFITDHWNLLGKLKLFQSVNWKKNILDAFNHCSQIESGLESSKGRGFYRLKKEDEQEDKATKVELLRELYEKYDELEVEVRKSLHKLCLYNIKNGLQELEGKLTLLDVVDRQLAFTKHIGTMRCELCNLR
;
A
#
# COMPACT_ATOMS: atom_id res chain seq x y z
N MET A 1 35.65 6.64 24.66
CA MET A 1 34.83 5.51 25.15
C MET A 1 33.60 5.49 24.26
N ASP A 2 33.58 4.52 23.35
CA ASP A 2 32.58 4.39 22.30
C ASP A 2 31.66 3.23 22.67
N PRO A 3 30.33 3.39 22.65
CA PRO A 3 29.42 2.26 22.64
C PRO A 3 28.73 2.18 21.28
N GLU A 4 29.31 1.38 20.39
CA GLU A 4 28.58 0.74 19.28
C GLU A 4 27.48 -0.14 19.87
N GLN A 5 26.28 0.41 19.97
CA GLN A 5 25.09 -0.36 20.33
C GLN A 5 24.66 -1.18 19.11
N HIS A 6 24.82 -2.49 19.25
CA HIS A 6 24.36 -3.52 18.31
C HIS A 6 22.91 -3.27 17.86
N GLU A 7 22.72 -3.07 16.55
CA GLU A 7 21.40 -3.14 15.89
C GLU A 7 20.84 -4.55 16.04
N ILE A 8 20.00 -4.79 17.05
CA ILE A 8 19.14 -5.98 17.06
C ILE A 8 18.07 -5.76 15.99
N ARG A 9 18.29 -6.30 14.78
CA ARG A 9 17.30 -6.31 13.71
C ARG A 9 16.18 -7.29 14.05
N PHE A 10 15.25 -6.86 14.90
CA PHE A 10 13.99 -7.57 15.07
C PHE A 10 13.21 -7.51 13.74
N THR A 11 13.02 -8.67 13.12
CA THR A 11 12.08 -8.81 12.00
C THR A 11 10.66 -8.79 12.56
N CYS A 12 10.07 -7.60 12.63
CA CYS A 12 8.67 -7.43 13.01
C CYS A 12 7.74 -7.93 11.89
N TYR A 13 6.67 -8.66 12.25
CA TYR A 13 5.70 -9.23 11.30
C TYR A 13 4.34 -8.52 11.29
N CYS A 14 4.28 -7.28 11.81
CA CYS A 14 3.05 -6.49 11.84
C CYS A 14 2.59 -6.09 10.41
N THR A 15 1.36 -5.62 10.29
CA THR A 15 0.76 -5.19 9.01
C THR A 15 1.59 -4.11 8.31
N LEU A 16 2.17 -3.17 9.06
CA LEU A 16 3.08 -2.14 8.54
C LEU A 16 4.38 -2.74 7.99
N CYS A 17 5.03 -3.66 8.72
CA CYS A 17 6.27 -4.31 8.27
C CYS A 17 6.07 -5.19 7.05
N LYS A 18 4.90 -5.84 6.92
CA LYS A 18 4.50 -6.56 5.70
C LYS A 18 4.41 -5.65 4.46
N LYS A 19 4.35 -4.32 4.65
CA LYS A 19 4.36 -3.30 3.60
C LYS A 19 5.69 -2.56 3.48
N SER A 20 6.79 -3.09 4.03
CA SER A 20 8.12 -2.44 4.01
C SER A 20 8.57 -1.96 2.62
N GLN A 21 8.20 -2.67 1.55
CA GLN A 21 8.47 -2.27 0.17
C GLN A 21 7.89 -0.89 -0.18
N PHE A 22 6.69 -0.56 0.31
CA PHE A 22 6.08 0.76 0.11
C PHE A 22 6.91 1.89 0.74
N PHE A 23 7.56 1.62 1.88
CA PHE A 23 8.42 2.59 2.56
C PHE A 23 9.86 2.60 2.05
N SER A 24 10.18 1.73 1.08
CA SER A 24 11.52 1.62 0.50
C SER A 24 11.74 2.57 -0.68
N VAL A 25 10.67 3.03 -1.34
CA VAL A 25 10.73 4.06 -2.39
C VAL A 25 11.12 5.42 -1.84
N ALA A 26 11.77 6.24 -2.66
CA ALA A 26 12.11 7.61 -2.31
C ALA A 26 10.83 8.45 -2.10
N ASN A 27 10.73 9.15 -0.97
CA ASN A 27 9.61 10.02 -0.59
C ASN A 27 8.23 9.34 -0.67
N PRO A 28 7.97 8.29 0.13
CA PRO A 28 6.67 7.63 0.15
C PRO A 28 5.57 8.63 0.55
N LYS A 29 4.42 8.57 -0.14
CA LYS A 29 3.28 9.47 0.12
C LYS A 29 2.11 8.68 0.70
N MET A 30 1.76 8.99 1.95
CA MET A 30 0.61 8.38 2.63
C MET A 30 -0.17 9.45 3.38
N LYS A 31 -1.52 9.43 3.27
CA LYS A 31 -2.40 10.31 4.05
C LYS A 31 -2.28 9.96 5.54
N THR A 32 -2.23 10.96 6.41
CA THR A 32 -2.08 10.79 7.87
C THR A 32 -3.17 9.89 8.45
N THR A 33 -4.43 10.05 8.03
CA THR A 33 -5.54 9.20 8.47
C THR A 33 -5.34 7.74 8.09
N ARG A 34 -4.86 7.47 6.87
CA ARG A 34 -4.58 6.11 6.41
C ARG A 34 -3.42 5.48 7.19
N LEU A 35 -2.40 6.27 7.50
CA LEU A 35 -1.29 5.84 8.34
C LEU A 35 -1.76 5.51 9.76
N SER A 36 -2.61 6.35 10.36
CA SER A 36 -3.19 6.11 11.69
C SER A 36 -3.94 4.79 11.76
N ILE A 37 -4.76 4.49 10.73
CA ILE A 37 -5.45 3.21 10.60
C ILE A 37 -4.44 2.06 10.50
N LEU A 38 -3.41 2.19 9.66
CA LEU A 38 -2.38 1.16 9.48
C LEU A 38 -1.60 0.89 10.78
N ILE A 39 -1.34 1.92 11.58
CA ILE A 39 -0.69 1.80 12.90
C ILE A 39 -1.59 1.00 13.84
N LEU A 40 -2.87 1.34 13.97
CA LEU A 40 -3.80 0.59 14.82
C LEU A 40 -3.97 -0.86 14.34
N ARG A 41 -4.08 -1.11 13.03
CA ARG A 41 -4.12 -2.47 12.45
C ARG A 41 -2.87 -3.26 12.82
N SER A 42 -1.71 -2.61 12.82
CA SER A 42 -0.44 -3.24 13.16
C SER A 42 -0.33 -3.56 14.64
N LEU A 43 -0.77 -2.63 15.51
CA LEU A 43 -0.83 -2.83 16.96
C LEU A 43 -1.78 -3.97 17.34
N HIS A 44 -2.97 -4.02 16.73
CA HIS A 44 -3.93 -5.11 16.94
C HIS A 44 -3.40 -6.46 16.41
N CYS A 45 -2.70 -6.46 15.26
CA CYS A 45 -2.04 -7.67 14.75
C CYS A 45 -0.98 -8.22 15.72
N LEU A 46 -0.27 -7.36 16.43
CA LEU A 46 0.74 -7.75 17.41
C LEU A 46 0.13 -8.12 18.78
N ASN A 47 -0.99 -7.50 19.14
CA ASN A 47 -1.66 -7.69 20.43
C ASN A 47 -3.17 -7.95 20.25
N PRO A 48 -3.58 -9.13 19.76
CA PRO A 48 -4.99 -9.40 19.42
C PRO A 48 -5.97 -9.38 20.59
N GLN A 49 -5.46 -9.46 21.83
CA GLN A 49 -6.28 -9.44 23.06
C GLN A 49 -6.55 -8.02 23.57
N LYS A 50 -5.93 -7.00 22.95
CA LYS A 50 -6.03 -5.60 23.39
C LYS A 50 -6.84 -4.81 22.38
N ASP A 51 -8.02 -4.37 22.80
CA ASP A 51 -8.91 -3.60 21.94
C ASP A 51 -8.46 -2.14 21.81
N PHE A 52 -8.08 -1.50 22.93
CA PHE A 52 -7.74 -0.08 22.96
C PHE A 52 -6.25 0.16 23.16
N PHE A 53 -5.68 1.08 22.39
CA PHE A 53 -4.28 1.47 22.43
C PHE A 53 -4.13 2.90 22.92
N SER A 54 -3.27 3.09 23.92
CA SER A 54 -2.87 4.39 24.44
C SER A 54 -2.02 5.13 23.43
N LEU A 55 -2.37 6.38 23.17
CA LEU A 55 -1.60 7.24 22.28
C LEU A 55 -0.16 7.42 22.75
N LYS A 56 0.03 7.60 24.06
CA LYS A 56 1.34 7.91 24.64
C LYS A 56 2.24 6.69 24.73
N THR A 57 1.71 5.55 25.18
CA THR A 57 2.53 4.38 25.51
C THR A 57 2.52 3.31 24.44
N ASP A 58 1.46 3.19 23.65
CA ASP A 58 1.39 2.16 22.60
C ASP A 58 1.72 2.77 21.24
N ILE A 59 0.97 3.80 20.82
CA ILE A 59 1.07 4.36 19.47
C ILE A 59 2.40 5.07 19.24
N TYR A 60 2.81 5.98 20.14
CA TYR A 60 4.08 6.69 19.97
C TYR A 60 5.29 5.77 20.07
N ASN A 61 5.29 4.81 20.99
CA ASN A 61 6.36 3.82 21.09
C ASN A 61 6.44 2.98 19.83
N PHE A 62 5.31 2.48 19.31
CA PHE A 62 5.26 1.75 18.05
C PHE A 62 5.85 2.54 16.89
N ILE A 63 5.55 3.84 16.79
CA ILE A 63 6.12 4.72 15.75
C ILE A 63 7.64 4.82 15.89
N THR A 64 8.14 5.00 17.12
CA THR A 64 9.57 5.06 17.40
C THR A 64 10.27 3.73 17.08
N ASP A 65 9.67 2.60 17.43
CA ASP A 65 10.22 1.27 17.13
C ASP A 65 10.28 0.98 15.63
N HIS A 66 9.41 1.60 14.84
CA HIS A 66 9.34 1.45 13.37
C HIS A 66 9.88 2.68 12.62
N TRP A 67 10.72 3.48 13.28
CA TRP A 67 11.21 4.74 12.72
C TRP A 67 12.01 4.55 11.43
N ASN A 68 12.71 3.43 11.28
CA ASN A 68 13.43 3.05 10.07
C ASN A 68 12.54 3.02 8.80
N LEU A 69 11.26 2.69 8.95
CA LEU A 69 10.26 2.71 7.87
C LEU A 69 9.52 4.04 7.82
N LEU A 70 9.03 4.49 8.98
CA LEU A 70 8.12 5.63 9.08
C LEU A 70 8.83 6.98 8.92
N GLY A 71 10.06 7.14 9.41
CA GLY A 71 10.80 8.41 9.40
C GLY A 71 11.04 8.98 7.99
N LYS A 72 10.88 8.16 6.95
CA LYS A 72 10.97 8.57 5.54
C LYS A 72 9.75 9.35 5.04
N LEU A 73 8.61 9.29 5.75
CA LEU A 73 7.42 10.05 5.37
C LEU A 73 7.57 11.52 5.76
N LYS A 74 7.11 12.42 4.89
CA LYS A 74 7.10 13.88 5.15
C LYS A 74 6.41 14.26 6.46
N LEU A 75 5.40 13.50 6.88
CA LEU A 75 4.71 13.71 8.15
C LEU A 75 5.68 13.74 9.34
N PHE A 76 6.62 12.79 9.40
CA PHE A 76 7.54 12.61 10.52
C PHE A 76 8.77 13.51 10.46
N GLN A 77 8.96 14.21 9.34
CA GLN A 77 9.94 15.30 9.21
C GLN A 77 9.45 16.60 9.88
N SER A 78 8.16 16.70 10.20
CA SER A 78 7.59 17.84 10.92
C SER A 78 7.76 17.70 12.43
N VAL A 79 8.17 18.76 13.12
CA VAL A 79 8.22 18.83 14.60
C VAL A 79 6.86 18.58 15.26
N ASN A 80 5.76 18.82 14.53
CA ASN A 80 4.39 18.69 15.03
C ASN A 80 3.74 17.35 14.68
N TRP A 81 4.51 16.33 14.26
CA TRP A 81 3.95 15.04 13.84
C TRP A 81 3.04 14.40 14.89
N LYS A 82 3.36 14.55 16.19
CA LYS A 82 2.52 14.03 17.29
C LYS A 82 1.12 14.66 17.30
N LYS A 83 1.05 15.97 17.04
CA LYS A 83 -0.21 16.72 16.94
C LYS A 83 -0.98 16.29 15.70
N ASN A 84 -0.31 16.14 14.56
CA ASN A 84 -0.93 15.71 13.31
C ASN A 84 -1.50 14.28 13.40
N ILE A 85 -0.79 13.38 14.09
CA ILE A 85 -1.29 12.03 14.38
C ILE A 85 -2.51 12.12 15.30
N LEU A 86 -2.44 12.83 16.42
CA LEU A 86 -3.56 13.02 17.34
C LEU A 86 -4.81 13.57 16.60
N ASP A 87 -4.62 14.59 15.77
CA ASP A 87 -5.67 15.19 14.95
C ASP A 87 -6.33 14.17 14.01
N ALA A 88 -5.50 13.40 13.28
CA ALA A 88 -5.99 12.34 12.42
C ALA A 88 -6.75 11.24 13.19
N PHE A 89 -6.31 10.88 14.40
CA PHE A 89 -7.01 9.91 15.24
C PHE A 89 -8.36 10.43 15.74
N ASN A 90 -8.47 11.71 16.08
CA ASN A 90 -9.72 12.32 16.55
C ASN A 90 -10.73 12.57 15.43
N HIS A 91 -10.27 12.75 14.19
CA HIS A 91 -11.12 13.09 13.05
C HIS A 91 -11.34 11.94 12.07
N CYS A 92 -10.77 10.76 12.30
CA CYS A 92 -10.97 9.60 11.44
C CYS A 92 -12.28 8.90 11.78
N SER A 93 -13.18 8.76 10.80
CA SER A 93 -14.47 8.08 10.95
C SER A 93 -14.34 6.60 11.34
N GLN A 94 -13.22 5.96 11.03
CA GLN A 94 -12.93 4.54 11.30
C GLN A 94 -12.27 4.30 12.67
N ILE A 95 -11.89 5.36 13.36
CA ILE A 95 -11.22 5.29 14.66
C ILE A 95 -12.19 5.80 15.72
N GLU A 96 -12.33 5.05 16.80
CA GLU A 96 -13.07 5.50 17.97
C GLU A 96 -12.12 5.76 19.15
N SER A 97 -12.47 6.76 19.95
CA SER A 97 -11.70 7.18 21.12
C SER A 97 -12.46 6.87 22.41
N GLY A 98 -11.78 6.37 23.43
CA GLY A 98 -12.33 6.16 24.77
C GLY A 98 -11.99 4.78 25.34
N LEU A 99 -12.40 4.52 26.58
CA LEU A 99 -12.46 3.20 27.20
C LEU A 99 -13.92 3.00 27.62
N GLU A 100 -14.56 1.86 27.34
CA GLU A 100 -15.98 1.62 27.70
C GLU A 100 -16.28 1.89 29.19
N SER A 101 -15.28 1.67 30.06
CA SER A 101 -15.38 1.81 31.50
C SER A 101 -14.82 3.13 32.05
N SER A 102 -14.14 3.95 31.25
CA SER A 102 -13.71 5.28 31.66
C SER A 102 -13.65 6.22 30.46
N LYS A 103 -14.24 7.40 30.58
CA LYS A 103 -14.17 8.50 29.59
C LYS A 103 -12.74 9.08 29.47
N GLY A 104 -11.71 8.23 29.52
CA GLY A 104 -10.31 8.56 29.41
C GLY A 104 -9.97 8.92 27.98
N ARG A 105 -9.82 10.23 27.73
CA ARG A 105 -9.23 10.75 26.50
C ARG A 105 -7.82 10.17 26.32
N GLY A 106 -7.46 9.77 25.10
CA GLY A 106 -6.11 9.31 24.76
C GLY A 106 -5.95 7.81 24.48
N PHE A 107 -7.05 7.04 24.48
CA PHE A 107 -7.09 5.64 24.03
C PHE A 107 -7.91 5.52 22.74
N TYR A 108 -7.45 4.68 21.82
CA TYR A 108 -8.01 4.57 20.46
C TYR A 108 -8.10 3.12 20.00
N ARG A 109 -9.14 2.79 19.23
CA ARG A 109 -9.27 1.52 18.51
C ARG A 109 -9.92 1.71 17.13
N LEU A 110 -9.84 0.68 16.29
CA LEU A 110 -10.57 0.63 15.02
C LEU A 110 -12.00 0.17 15.27
N LYS A 111 -12.96 0.76 14.56
CA LYS A 111 -14.35 0.31 14.57
C LYS A 111 -14.46 -1.06 13.91
N LYS A 112 -15.30 -1.94 14.46
CA LYS A 112 -15.50 -3.32 13.97
C LYS A 112 -16.24 -3.40 12.62
N GLU A 113 -16.92 -2.33 12.22
CA GLU A 113 -17.77 -2.29 11.02
C GLU A 113 -16.98 -2.36 9.70
N ASP A 114 -15.69 -1.95 9.69
CA ASP A 114 -14.86 -1.90 8.47
C ASP A 114 -14.35 -3.27 7.97
N GLU A 115 -14.42 -4.35 8.76
CA GLU A 115 -13.93 -5.67 8.31
C GLU A 115 -14.77 -6.27 7.17
N GLN A 116 -16.06 -5.90 7.08
CA GLN A 116 -16.96 -6.36 6.03
C GLN A 116 -16.85 -5.48 4.78
N GLU A 117 -16.72 -4.16 4.95
CA GLU A 117 -16.62 -3.21 3.83
C GLU A 117 -15.29 -3.37 3.08
N ASP A 118 -14.16 -3.50 3.80
CA ASP A 118 -12.85 -3.79 3.19
C ASP A 118 -12.82 -5.14 2.45
N LYS A 119 -13.62 -6.13 2.88
CA LYS A 119 -13.76 -7.41 2.17
C LYS A 119 -14.54 -7.24 0.86
N ALA A 120 -15.67 -6.53 0.89
CA ALA A 120 -16.49 -6.31 -0.29
C ALA A 120 -15.74 -5.49 -1.35
N THR A 121 -15.10 -4.39 -0.96
CA THR A 121 -14.28 -3.57 -1.86
C THR A 121 -13.10 -4.36 -2.43
N LYS A 122 -12.47 -5.23 -1.63
CA LYS A 122 -11.39 -6.09 -2.11
C LYS A 122 -11.86 -7.12 -3.14
N VAL A 123 -13.04 -7.70 -2.95
CA VAL A 123 -13.63 -8.65 -3.92
C VAL A 123 -13.89 -7.94 -5.24
N GLU A 124 -14.46 -6.73 -5.19
CA GLU A 124 -14.74 -5.93 -6.38
C GLU A 124 -13.47 -5.55 -7.15
N LEU A 125 -12.44 -5.07 -6.45
CA LEU A 125 -11.16 -4.72 -7.09
C LEU A 125 -10.39 -5.94 -7.61
N LEU A 126 -10.51 -7.10 -6.96
CA LEU A 126 -9.95 -8.35 -7.49
C LEU A 126 -10.63 -8.73 -8.80
N ARG A 127 -11.96 -8.59 -8.87
CA ARG A 127 -12.73 -8.83 -10.10
C ARG A 127 -12.25 -7.93 -11.23
N GLU A 128 -12.18 -6.62 -10.99
CA GLU A 128 -11.70 -5.64 -11.98
C GLU A 128 -10.25 -5.93 -12.43
N LEU A 129 -9.38 -6.35 -11.50
CA LEU A 129 -8.01 -6.74 -11.84
C LEU A 129 -7.96 -7.96 -12.77
N TYR A 130 -8.77 -8.99 -12.49
CA TYR A 130 -8.84 -10.17 -13.36
C TYR A 130 -9.42 -9.84 -14.73
N GLU A 131 -10.47 -9.02 -14.81
CA GLU A 131 -11.03 -8.54 -16.07
C GLU A 131 -9.96 -7.79 -16.90
N LYS A 132 -9.13 -6.96 -16.27
CA LYS A 132 -8.01 -6.30 -16.95
C LYS A 132 -6.91 -7.24 -17.39
N TYR A 133 -6.68 -8.33 -16.66
CA TYR A 133 -5.73 -9.37 -17.03
C TYR A 133 -6.21 -10.11 -18.28
N ASP A 134 -7.50 -10.44 -18.34
CA ASP A 134 -8.13 -11.09 -19.50
C ASP A 134 -8.11 -10.16 -20.73
N GLU A 135 -8.41 -8.87 -20.56
CA GLU A 135 -8.27 -7.86 -21.62
C GLU A 135 -6.82 -7.81 -22.17
N LEU A 136 -5.83 -7.81 -21.27
CA LEU A 136 -4.43 -7.82 -21.67
C LEU A 136 -4.06 -9.10 -22.42
N GLU A 137 -4.50 -10.26 -21.94
CA GLU A 137 -4.21 -11.54 -22.60
C GLU A 137 -4.75 -11.56 -24.03
N VAL A 138 -5.98 -11.09 -24.23
CA VAL A 138 -6.60 -10.97 -25.55
C VAL A 138 -5.79 -10.03 -26.45
N GLU A 139 -5.34 -8.89 -25.93
CA GLU A 139 -4.59 -7.91 -26.72
C GLU A 139 -3.17 -8.41 -27.09
N VAL A 140 -2.52 -9.12 -26.16
CA VAL A 140 -1.24 -9.80 -26.41
C VAL A 140 -1.41 -10.86 -27.49
N ARG A 141 -2.45 -11.69 -27.41
CA ARG A 141 -2.75 -12.74 -28.40
C ARG A 141 -3.03 -12.15 -29.79
N LYS A 142 -3.82 -11.08 -29.87
CA LYS A 142 -4.07 -10.33 -31.13
C LYS A 142 -2.77 -9.78 -31.72
N SER A 143 -1.91 -9.22 -30.88
CA SER A 143 -0.62 -8.66 -31.28
C SER A 143 0.31 -9.73 -31.84
N LEU A 144 0.42 -10.87 -31.14
CA LEU A 144 1.17 -12.05 -31.60
C LEU A 144 0.63 -12.60 -32.92
N HIS A 145 -0.70 -12.71 -33.06
CA HIS A 145 -1.31 -13.19 -34.30
C HIS A 145 -0.98 -12.27 -35.49
N LYS A 146 -1.07 -10.95 -35.32
CA LYS A 146 -0.67 -9.97 -36.35
C LYS A 146 0.81 -10.10 -36.72
N LEU A 147 1.67 -10.32 -35.73
CA LEU A 147 3.11 -10.52 -35.93
C LEU A 147 3.41 -11.82 -36.69
N CYS A 148 2.71 -12.91 -36.36
CA CYS A 148 2.79 -14.17 -37.10
C CYS A 148 2.33 -14.01 -38.55
N LEU A 149 1.17 -13.36 -38.78
CA LEU A 149 0.68 -13.10 -40.13
C LEU A 149 1.64 -12.21 -40.94
N TYR A 150 2.29 -11.23 -40.29
CA TYR A 150 3.32 -10.39 -40.90
C TYR A 150 4.54 -11.23 -41.32
N ASN A 151 5.05 -12.09 -40.43
CA ASN A 151 6.19 -12.97 -40.73
C ASN A 151 5.86 -14.00 -41.83
N ILE A 152 4.60 -14.47 -41.90
CA ILE A 152 4.14 -15.39 -42.95
C ILE A 152 3.97 -14.66 -44.29
N LYS A 153 3.46 -13.42 -44.30
CA LYS A 153 3.27 -12.63 -45.53
C LYS A 153 4.56 -12.03 -46.08
N ASN A 154 5.50 -11.64 -45.22
CA ASN A 154 6.69 -10.87 -45.61
C ASN A 154 7.97 -11.71 -45.61
N GLY A 155 7.94 -12.85 -46.31
CA GLY A 155 9.14 -13.63 -46.58
C GLY A 155 10.31 -12.86 -47.21
N LEU A 156 10.12 -11.63 -47.71
CA LEU A 156 11.13 -10.63 -48.10
C LEU A 156 10.37 -9.39 -48.65
N GLN A 157 10.35 -8.24 -47.95
CA GLN A 157 10.35 -6.86 -48.48
C GLN A 157 9.81 -5.79 -47.50
N GLU A 158 10.41 -4.59 -47.61
CA GLU A 158 10.36 -3.45 -46.70
C GLU A 158 9.01 -2.70 -46.66
N LEU A 159 8.78 -2.03 -45.52
CA LEU A 159 7.55 -1.35 -45.11
C LEU A 159 7.37 0.03 -45.75
N GLU A 160 6.29 0.21 -46.51
CA GLU A 160 5.56 1.49 -46.58
C GLU A 160 4.25 1.37 -45.77
N GLY A 161 4.11 2.16 -44.70
CA GLY A 161 2.89 2.27 -43.89
C GLY A 161 3.03 1.76 -42.45
N LYS A 162 3.43 2.64 -41.54
CA LYS A 162 4.02 2.36 -40.23
C LYS A 162 3.02 1.92 -39.14
N LEU A 163 2.99 0.62 -38.82
CA LEU A 163 2.89 0.14 -37.44
C LEU A 163 4.09 -0.76 -37.21
N THR A 164 5.10 -0.24 -36.53
CA THR A 164 6.37 -0.94 -36.32
C THR A 164 6.24 -1.96 -35.20
N LEU A 165 7.13 -2.95 -35.18
CA LEU A 165 7.25 -3.92 -34.09
C LEU A 165 7.50 -3.21 -32.74
N LEU A 166 8.16 -2.04 -32.79
CA LEU A 166 8.38 -1.15 -31.67
C LEU A 166 7.07 -0.58 -31.11
N ASP A 167 6.13 -0.16 -31.98
CA ASP A 167 4.82 0.38 -31.56
C ASP A 167 3.97 -0.67 -30.83
N VAL A 168 4.10 -1.94 -31.20
CA VAL A 168 3.41 -3.06 -30.54
C VAL A 168 4.01 -3.32 -29.16
N VAL A 169 5.33 -3.35 -29.06
CA VAL A 169 6.06 -3.55 -27.79
C VAL A 169 5.81 -2.39 -26.82
N ASP A 170 5.81 -1.15 -27.31
CA ASP A 170 5.54 0.04 -26.50
C ASP A 170 4.12 0.04 -25.91
N ARG A 171 3.11 -0.40 -26.68
CA ARG A 171 1.74 -0.56 -26.16
C ARG A 171 1.66 -1.63 -25.07
N GLN A 172 2.35 -2.75 -25.24
CA GLN A 172 2.35 -3.82 -24.24
C GLN A 172 3.07 -3.40 -22.95
N LEU A 173 4.16 -2.65 -23.08
CA LEU A 173 4.86 -2.02 -21.96
C LEU A 173 3.98 -1.01 -21.21
N ALA A 174 3.21 -0.19 -21.92
CA ALA A 174 2.28 0.77 -21.32
C ALA A 174 1.17 0.06 -20.53
N PHE A 175 0.56 -0.99 -21.09
CA PHE A 175 -0.45 -1.80 -20.38
C PHE A 175 0.11 -2.49 -19.14
N THR A 176 1.30 -3.08 -19.24
CA THR A 176 1.98 -3.75 -18.12
C THR A 176 2.28 -2.77 -16.99
N LYS A 177 2.70 -1.53 -17.33
CA LYS A 177 2.89 -0.45 -16.34
C LYS A 177 1.58 -0.07 -15.66
N HIS A 178 0.47 0.01 -16.41
CA HIS A 178 -0.84 0.34 -15.85
C HIS A 178 -1.33 -0.71 -14.84
N ILE A 179 -1.21 -2.00 -15.17
CA ILE A 179 -1.52 -3.11 -14.26
C ILE A 179 -0.62 -3.06 -13.02
N GLY A 180 0.67 -2.74 -13.20
CA GLY A 180 1.60 -2.50 -12.09
C GLY A 180 1.11 -1.42 -11.12
N THR A 181 0.57 -0.31 -11.64
CA THR A 181 -0.02 0.77 -10.85
C THR A 181 -1.27 0.31 -10.11
N MET A 182 -2.20 -0.38 -10.76
CA MET A 182 -3.41 -0.94 -10.11
C MET A 182 -3.04 -1.92 -8.98
N ARG A 183 -2.04 -2.76 -9.20
CA ARG A 183 -1.52 -3.67 -8.17
C ARG A 183 -0.94 -2.90 -6.97
N CYS A 184 -0.23 -1.81 -7.21
CA CYS A 184 0.27 -0.94 -6.15
C CYS A 184 -0.88 -0.28 -5.36
N GLU A 185 -1.94 0.18 -6.03
CA GLU A 185 -3.13 0.75 -5.39
C GLU A 185 -3.85 -0.27 -4.50
N LEU A 186 -4.02 -1.50 -4.99
CA LEU A 186 -4.50 -2.65 -4.21
C LEU A 186 -3.62 -2.96 -3.00
N CYS A 187 -2.29 -2.93 -3.16
CA CYS A 187 -1.36 -3.09 -2.03
C CYS A 187 -1.49 -1.95 -1.01
N ASN A 188 -1.86 -0.75 -1.45
CA ASN A 188 -2.05 0.43 -0.59
C ASN A 188 -3.41 0.42 0.14
N LEU A 189 -4.38 -0.36 -0.33
CA LEU A 189 -5.72 -0.52 0.25
C LEU A 189 -5.84 -1.49 1.45
N ARG A 190 -4.73 -2.02 2.01
CA ARG A 190 -4.75 -2.56 3.39
C ARG A 190 -4.46 -1.54 4.48
#